data_AF-A0A2R6JPX0-F1
#
_entry.id   AF-A0A2R6JPX0-F1
#
_cell.length_a   1.000
_cell.length_b   1.000
_cell.length_c   1.000
_cell.angle_alpha   90.00
_cell.angle_beta   90.00
_cell.angle_gamma   90.00
#
_symmetry.space_group_name_H-M   'P 1'
#
loop_
_entity.id
_entity.type
_entity.pdbx_description
1 polymer ?
#
loop_
_entity_poly.entity_id
_entity_poly.type
_entity_poly.pdbx_seq_one_letter_code
_entity_poly.pdbx_strand_id
1 'polypeptide(L)'
;THSYGGDLDDVALETRCLMEADLLDKVGANGTALMLLRMGYEARTHMDANEMVGRVLERGEDAVERVRSETARSIAHRRIKRVRWFKEWLESEVADMEPGSPPDLDA
;
A
#
# COMPACT_ATOMS: atom_id res chain seq x y z
N THR A 1 15.46 -11.40 10.69
CA THR A 1 15.44 -11.01 12.11
C THR A 1 15.92 -9.58 12.27
N HIS A 2 15.09 -8.56 11.99
CA HIS A 2 15.36 -7.14 12.29
C HIS A 2 14.06 -6.30 12.21
N SER A 3 12.95 -6.80 12.77
CA SER A 3 11.79 -5.95 13.03
C SER A 3 11.67 -5.84 14.54
N TYR A 4 11.92 -4.66 15.08
CA TYR A 4 11.65 -4.38 16.48
C TYR A 4 10.12 -4.45 16.68
N GLY A 5 9.69 -5.39 17.50
CA GLY A 5 8.27 -5.64 17.82
C GLY A 5 7.80 -4.98 19.12
N GLY A 6 8.68 -4.27 19.82
CA GLY A 6 8.34 -3.53 21.05
C GLY A 6 7.71 -2.17 20.77
N ASP A 7 7.34 -1.44 21.82
CA ASP A 7 6.79 -0.08 21.69
C ASP A 7 7.86 0.91 21.24
N LEU A 8 7.52 1.80 20.30
CA LEU A 8 8.42 2.84 19.80
C LEU A 8 8.71 3.92 20.85
N ASP A 9 7.93 3.99 21.93
CA ASP A 9 8.22 4.89 23.05
C ASP A 9 9.39 4.41 23.92
N ASP A 10 9.79 3.14 23.81
CA ASP A 10 10.89 2.55 24.59
C ASP A 10 12.28 2.77 23.97
N VAL A 11 12.38 3.46 22.82
CA VAL A 11 13.64 3.70 22.10
C VAL A 11 14.01 5.19 22.05
N ALA A 12 15.28 5.48 21.80
CA ALA A 12 15.76 6.83 21.58
C ALA A 12 15.01 7.53 20.44
N LEU A 13 14.88 8.86 20.50
CA LEU A 13 14.09 9.63 19.53
C LEU A 13 14.58 9.41 18.09
N GLU A 14 15.89 9.42 17.87
CA GLU A 14 16.50 9.20 16.57
C GLU A 14 16.17 7.81 16.02
N THR A 15 16.22 6.78 16.88
CA THR A 15 15.83 5.42 16.52
C THR A 15 14.35 5.33 16.19
N ARG A 16 13.48 5.95 17.00
CA ARG A 16 12.04 6.03 16.73
C ARG A 16 11.76 6.71 15.40
N CYS A 17 12.38 7.85 15.10
CA CYS A 17 12.22 8.54 13.81
C CYS A 17 12.60 7.64 12.62
N LEU A 18 13.69 6.89 12.72
CA LEU A 18 14.09 5.93 11.68
C LEU A 18 13.09 4.78 11.51
N MET A 19 12.60 4.22 12.62
CA MET A 19 11.59 3.16 12.59
C MET A 19 10.24 3.65 12.05
N GLU A 20 9.79 4.83 12.46
CA GLU A 20 8.57 5.45 11.91
C GLU A 20 8.72 5.72 10.41
N ALA A 21 9.89 6.16 9.95
CA ALA A 21 10.15 6.35 8.52
C ALA A 21 10.06 5.03 7.73
N ASP A 22 10.62 3.92 8.23
CA ASP A 22 10.49 2.60 7.59
C ASP A 22 9.04 2.12 7.52
N LEU A 23 8.28 2.33 8.60
CA LEU A 23 6.84 2.01 8.63
C LEU A 23 6.09 2.81 7.56
N LEU A 24 6.37 4.10 7.44
CA LEU A 24 5.68 4.99 6.49
C LEU A 24 6.06 4.76 5.02
N ASP A 25 7.24 4.23 4.72
CA ASP A 25 7.68 4.02 3.33
C ASP A 25 6.78 3.04 2.57
N LYS A 26 6.20 2.07 3.27
CA LYS A 26 5.28 1.07 2.72
C LYS A 26 3.83 1.58 2.64
N VAL A 27 3.58 2.82 3.03
CA VAL A 27 2.25 3.45 3.04
C VAL A 27 2.17 4.49 1.93
N GLY A 28 1.02 4.56 1.25
CA GLY A 28 0.82 5.56 0.21
C GLY A 28 1.20 5.08 -1.19
N ALA A 29 1.53 6.05 -2.04
CA ALA A 29 1.90 5.82 -3.43
C ALA A 29 3.09 4.86 -3.62
N ASN A 30 4.13 4.96 -2.76
CA ASN A 30 5.28 4.06 -2.81
C ASN A 30 4.86 2.61 -2.56
N GLY A 31 4.11 2.36 -1.48
CA GLY A 31 3.57 1.04 -1.17
C GLY A 31 2.69 0.49 -2.29
N THR A 32 1.83 1.33 -2.86
CA THR A 32 0.99 1.00 -4.03
C THR A 32 1.84 0.60 -5.23
N ALA A 33 2.84 1.40 -5.59
CA ALA A 33 3.73 1.11 -6.72
C ALA A 33 4.50 -0.21 -6.51
N LEU A 34 5.08 -0.41 -5.33
CA LEU A 34 5.77 -1.65 -4.98
C LEU A 34 4.85 -2.87 -5.03
N MET A 35 3.59 -2.71 -4.61
CA MET A 35 2.62 -3.80 -4.67
C MET A 35 2.24 -4.16 -6.10
N LEU A 36 2.04 -3.16 -6.97
CA LEU A 36 1.76 -3.39 -8.40
C LEU A 36 2.96 -4.02 -9.12
N LEU A 37 4.19 -3.58 -8.81
CA LEU A 37 5.40 -4.20 -9.34
C LEU A 37 5.53 -5.66 -8.89
N ARG A 38 5.23 -5.96 -7.62
CA ARG A 38 5.19 -7.33 -7.10
C ARG A 38 4.12 -8.16 -7.81
N MET A 39 2.94 -7.60 -8.05
CA MET A 39 1.85 -8.27 -8.79
C MET A 39 2.32 -8.70 -10.19
N GLY A 40 3.02 -7.81 -10.91
CA GLY A 40 3.61 -8.12 -12.21
C GLY A 40 4.70 -9.19 -12.13
N TYR A 41 5.57 -9.13 -11.12
CA TYR A 41 6.58 -10.17 -10.87
C TYR A 41 5.96 -11.55 -10.58
N GLU A 42 4.82 -11.58 -9.87
CA GLU A 42 4.07 -12.79 -9.55
C GLU A 42 3.18 -13.28 -10.71
N ALA A 43 3.24 -12.63 -11.88
CA ALA A 43 2.41 -12.92 -13.05
C ALA A 43 0.89 -12.93 -12.74
N ARG A 44 0.46 -12.10 -11.79
CA ARG A 44 -0.97 -11.90 -11.49
C ARG A 44 -1.63 -11.04 -12.55
N THR A 45 -2.94 -11.20 -12.70
CA THR A 45 -3.73 -10.39 -13.63
C THR A 45 -3.92 -8.97 -13.10
N HIS A 46 -4.05 -8.00 -14.00
CA HIS A 46 -4.39 -6.62 -13.65
C HIS A 46 -5.78 -6.50 -12.99
N MET A 47 -6.67 -7.48 -13.19
CA MET A 47 -7.97 -7.54 -12.51
C MET A 47 -7.83 -7.64 -10.97
N ASP A 48 -6.71 -8.17 -10.48
CA ASP A 48 -6.44 -8.29 -9.04
C ASP A 48 -5.91 -6.96 -8.44
N ALA A 49 -5.66 -5.94 -9.25
CA ALA A 49 -4.97 -4.72 -8.81
C ALA A 49 -5.72 -4.01 -7.68
N ASN A 50 -7.06 -3.96 -7.72
CA ASN A 50 -7.86 -3.33 -6.68
C ASN A 50 -7.69 -4.04 -5.32
N GLU A 51 -7.70 -5.37 -5.30
CA GLU A 51 -7.46 -6.18 -4.09
C GLU A 51 -6.03 -5.94 -3.56
N MET A 52 -5.05 -5.97 -4.46
CA MET A 52 -3.65 -5.79 -4.10
C MET A 52 -3.39 -4.40 -3.51
N VAL A 53 -3.99 -3.35 -4.07
CA VAL A 53 -3.96 -1.99 -3.50
C VAL A 53 -4.67 -1.92 -2.15
N GLY A 54 -5.76 -2.68 -1.96
CA GLY A 54 -6.44 -2.81 -0.67
C GLY A 54 -5.50 -3.26 0.46
N ARG A 55 -4.60 -4.21 0.19
CA ARG A 55 -3.58 -4.66 1.17
C ARG A 55 -2.58 -3.56 1.57
N VAL A 56 -2.35 -2.57 0.70
CA VAL A 56 -1.52 -1.40 1.03
C VAL A 56 -2.29 -0.44 1.94
N LEU A 57 -3.60 -0.30 1.72
CA LEU A 57 -4.47 0.51 2.58
C LEU A 57 -4.51 -0.07 4.00
N GLU A 58 -4.76 -1.37 4.15
CA GLU A 58 -4.77 -2.08 5.43
C GLU A 58 -3.44 -1.92 6.18
N ARG A 59 -2.31 -2.18 5.49
CA ARG A 59 -0.98 -1.95 6.08
C ARG A 59 -0.76 -0.50 6.49
N GLY A 60 -1.34 0.45 5.77
CA GLY A 60 -1.31 1.86 6.12
C GLY A 60 -2.05 2.15 7.42
N GLU A 61 -3.22 1.56 7.60
CA GLU A 61 -4.04 1.69 8.81
C GLU A 61 -3.30 1.07 10.02
N ASP A 62 -2.69 -0.11 9.87
CA ASP A 62 -1.83 -0.71 10.90
C ASP A 62 -0.63 0.20 11.26
N ALA A 63 -0.03 0.87 10.28
CA ALA A 63 1.12 1.75 10.51
C ALA A 63 0.74 2.99 11.34
N VAL A 64 -0.50 3.49 11.21
CA VAL A 64 -0.99 4.64 12.00
C VAL A 64 -1.06 4.30 13.48
N GLU A 65 -1.46 3.08 13.83
CA GLU A 65 -1.56 2.62 15.23
C GLU A 65 -0.18 2.46 15.89
N ARG A 66 0.85 2.23 15.08
CA ARG A 66 2.23 1.99 15.54
C ARG A 66 3.05 3.25 15.74
N VAL A 67 2.84 4.29 14.91
CA VAL A 67 3.60 5.54 15.04
C VAL A 67 3.20 6.30 16.31
N ARG A 68 4.15 7.05 16.88
CA ARG A 68 3.98 7.81 18.12
C ARG A 68 4.07 9.31 17.89
N SER A 69 4.86 9.75 16.90
CA SER A 69 4.97 11.17 16.58
C SER A 69 3.75 11.70 15.81
N GLU A 70 3.33 12.92 16.16
CA GLU A 70 2.22 13.59 15.47
C GLU A 70 2.57 13.88 13.99
N THR A 71 3.84 14.17 13.71
CA THR A 71 4.33 14.33 12.33
C THR A 71 4.15 13.05 11.52
N ALA A 72 4.53 11.89 12.06
CA ALA A 72 4.35 10.61 11.39
C ALA A 72 2.87 10.30 11.17
N ARG A 73 2.02 10.51 12.18
CA ARG A 73 0.56 10.31 12.08
C ARG A 73 -0.07 11.18 10.99
N SER A 74 0.26 12.47 10.96
CA SER A 74 -0.20 13.41 9.93
C SER A 74 0.25 13.02 8.51
N ILE A 75 1.48 12.52 8.36
CA ILE A 75 1.96 12.01 7.07
C ILE A 75 1.21 10.74 6.68
N ALA A 76 1.02 9.80 7.61
CA ALA A 76 0.30 8.55 7.39
C ALA A 76 -1.14 8.80 6.91
N HIS A 77 -1.92 9.62 7.63
CA HIS A 77 -3.29 9.95 7.26
C HIS A 77 -3.40 10.53 5.84
N ARG A 78 -2.48 11.44 5.46
CA ARG A 78 -2.45 12.01 4.10
C ARG A 78 -2.12 10.96 3.04
N ARG A 79 -1.20 10.05 3.32
CA ARG A 79 -0.82 8.95 2.41
C ARG A 79 -1.95 7.94 2.24
N ILE A 80 -2.59 7.52 3.33
CA ILE A 80 -3.71 6.58 3.35
C ILE A 80 -4.89 7.15 2.56
N LYS A 81 -5.24 8.43 2.77
CA LYS A 81 -6.34 9.07 2.03
C LYS A 81 -6.14 8.99 0.51
N ARG A 82 -4.89 9.19 0.04
CA ARG A 82 -4.56 9.08 -1.38
C ARG A 82 -4.69 7.65 -1.91
N VAL A 83 -4.28 6.64 -1.13
CA VAL A 83 -4.45 5.23 -1.50
C VAL A 83 -5.92 4.85 -1.55
N ARG A 84 -6.72 5.34 -0.58
CA ARG A 84 -8.17 5.11 -0.55
C ARG A 84 -8.85 5.62 -1.81
N TRP A 85 -8.58 6.88 -2.19
CA TRP A 85 -9.09 7.46 -3.43
C TRP A 85 -8.61 6.72 -4.68
N PHE A 86 -7.33 6.33 -4.70
CA PHE A 86 -6.79 5.55 -5.81
C PHE A 86 -7.47 4.19 -5.93
N LYS A 87 -7.72 3.52 -4.81
CA LYS A 87 -8.46 2.25 -4.76
C LYS A 87 -9.90 2.42 -5.26
N GLU A 88 -10.61 3.43 -4.76
CA GLU A 88 -11.99 3.73 -5.17
C GLU A 88 -12.08 3.98 -6.68
N TRP A 89 -11.13 4.74 -7.25
CA TRP A 89 -11.04 4.95 -8.69
C TRP A 89 -10.68 3.66 -9.44
N LEU A 90 -9.72 2.89 -8.95
CA LEU A 90 -9.30 1.64 -9.61
C LEU A 90 -10.44 0.61 -9.64
N GLU A 91 -11.27 0.57 -8.60
CA GLU A 91 -12.45 -0.28 -8.55
C GLU A 91 -13.45 0.03 -9.65
N SER A 92 -13.69 1.32 -9.97
CA SER A 92 -14.54 1.68 -11.12
C SER A 92 -13.90 1.30 -12.46
N GLU A 93 -12.61 1.55 -12.64
CA GLU A 93 -11.93 1.23 -13.91
C GLU A 93 -11.91 -0.28 -14.18
N VAL A 94 -11.64 -1.10 -13.16
CA VAL A 94 -11.62 -2.57 -13.30
C VAL A 94 -13.03 -3.12 -13.57
N ALA A 95 -14.07 -2.54 -12.96
CA ALA A 95 -15.46 -2.96 -13.19
C ALA A 95 -15.92 -2.70 -14.63
N ASP A 96 -15.37 -1.68 -15.29
CA ASP A 96 -15.68 -1.33 -16.68
C ASP A 96 -14.89 -2.16 -17.71
N MET A 97 -13.99 -3.05 -17.28
CA MET A 97 -13.23 -3.91 -18.20
C MET A 97 -14.02 -5.15 -18.60
N GLU A 98 -14.27 -5.33 -19.91
CA GLU A 98 -14.76 -6.60 -20.43
C GLU A 98 -13.65 -7.66 -20.42
N PRO A 99 -13.95 -8.94 -20.08
CA PRO A 99 -13.00 -10.02 -20.25
C PRO A 99 -12.70 -10.15 -21.75
N GLY A 100 -11.45 -9.84 -22.14
CA GLY A 100 -11.04 -9.80 -23.54
C GLY A 100 -11.47 -11.06 -24.28
N SER A 101 -12.28 -10.88 -25.33
CA SER A 101 -12.63 -11.96 -26.25
C SER A 101 -11.35 -12.64 -26.72
N PRO A 102 -11.31 -13.99 -26.79
CA PRO A 102 -10.15 -14.69 -27.32
C PRO A 102 -9.84 -14.16 -28.72
N PRO A 103 -8.55 -14.07 -29.11
CA PRO A 103 -8.20 -13.66 -30.46
C PRO A 103 -8.89 -14.59 -31.46
N ASP A 104 -9.52 -14.02 -32.50
CA ASP A 104 -10.02 -14.81 -33.62
C ASP A 104 -8.85 -15.60 -34.21
N LEU A 105 -8.83 -16.91 -33.98
CA LEU A 105 -7.78 -17.82 -34.46
C LEU A 105 -7.94 -18.21 -35.94
N ASP A 106 -8.89 -17.57 -36.65
CA ASP A 106 -9.32 -17.96 -37.99
C ASP A 106 -9.06 -16.90 -39.09
N ALA A 107 -8.11 -15.97 -38.90
CA ALA A 107 -7.69 -15.01 -39.93
C ALA A 107 -6.37 -15.38 -40.63
#